data_AF-A0AA43LSP5-F1
#
_entry.id   AF-A0AA43LSP5-F1
#
_cell.length_a   1.000
_cell.length_b   1.000
_cell.length_c   1.000
_cell.angle_alpha   90.00
_cell.angle_beta   90.00
_cell.angle_gamma   90.00
#
_symmetry.space_group_name_H-M   'P 1'
#
loop_
_entity.id
_entity.type
_entity.pdbx_description
1 polymer ?
#
loop_
_entity_poly.entity_id
_entity_poly.type
_entity_poly.pdbx_seq_one_letter_code
_entity_poly.pdbx_strand_id
1 'polypeptide(L)'
;MHLLTHILSRMATDGAAELLTTGNIEYFLLPDAIRFYSKDRKYSHFENDQYTDLHRFGMIYPNDLKKLTSDEVVTNCLDVTGGTEQVTCSIGETTNIDLFEMLNRFSIDEAKYNEIKLHLQEDMMFDTLLREELDCSKKFEDVFYSKNGKQMNGVELRDFVRDMDLYISAKYISQIQKEQNLDVKEWVQKDLFEYLRNLYPMDMLANSYKFLSNEIYWDKLLRISDNIHELDTIESEFTYFEMLDMGSLDSFINDLSIMLEDTNEKDCYETSDTSNENEEDLTL
;
A
#
# COMPACT_ATOMS: atom_id res chain seq x y z
N MET A 1 -6.07 -6.20 -1.02
CA MET A 1 -5.45 -5.92 0.29
C MET A 1 -4.05 -6.43 0.15
N HIS A 2 -3.16 -5.49 -0.10
CA HIS A 2 -1.77 -5.69 -0.45
C HIS A 2 -0.86 -5.33 0.73
N LEU A 3 -1.42 -5.31 1.95
CA LEU A 3 -0.74 -4.88 3.16
C LEU A 3 0.60 -5.59 3.37
N LEU A 4 0.69 -6.89 3.10
CA LEU A 4 1.98 -7.58 3.20
C LEU A 4 2.95 -7.10 2.12
N THR A 5 2.51 -6.99 0.86
CA THR A 5 3.34 -6.46 -0.23
C THR A 5 3.87 -5.06 0.08
N HIS A 6 3.04 -4.16 0.62
CA HIS A 6 3.47 -2.84 1.11
C HIS A 6 4.58 -2.93 2.18
N ILE A 7 4.40 -3.81 3.18
CA ILE A 7 5.43 -4.01 4.22
C ILE A 7 6.74 -4.51 3.60
N LEU A 8 6.62 -5.46 2.67
CA LEU A 8 7.77 -6.13 2.07
C LEU A 8 8.53 -5.25 1.07
N SER A 9 7.84 -4.42 0.28
CA SER A 9 8.47 -3.47 -0.64
C SER A 9 9.33 -2.48 0.15
N ARG A 10 8.76 -1.85 1.18
CA ARG A 10 9.51 -0.94 2.07
C ARG A 10 10.64 -1.65 2.80
N MET A 11 10.43 -2.89 3.24
CA MET A 11 11.47 -3.65 3.93
C MET A 11 12.63 -3.99 3.00
N ALA A 12 12.36 -4.28 1.73
CA ALA A 12 13.39 -4.55 0.73
C ALA A 12 14.21 -3.29 0.43
N THR A 13 13.58 -2.11 0.37
CA THR A 13 14.25 -0.84 0.08
C THR A 13 15.01 -0.26 1.29
N ASP A 14 14.36 -0.12 2.44
CA ASP A 14 14.93 0.59 3.60
C ASP A 14 15.62 -0.34 4.60
N GLY A 15 15.30 -1.64 4.55
CA GLY A 15 15.74 -2.60 5.55
C GLY A 15 14.84 -2.64 6.78
N ALA A 16 14.65 -3.84 7.32
CA ALA A 16 13.72 -4.10 8.42
C ALA A 16 14.05 -3.33 9.71
N ALA A 17 15.33 -3.06 9.98
CA ALA A 17 15.73 -2.30 11.17
C ALA A 17 15.32 -0.83 11.06
N GLU A 18 15.47 -0.21 9.89
CA GLU A 18 15.21 1.22 9.69
C GLU A 18 13.71 1.53 9.70
N LEU A 19 12.88 0.61 9.21
CA LEU A 19 11.42 0.77 9.21
C LEU A 19 10.82 1.02 10.60
N LEU A 20 11.34 0.37 11.64
CA LEU A 20 10.82 0.52 13.01
C LEU A 20 11.41 1.72 13.75
N THR A 21 12.47 2.34 13.23
CA THR A 21 13.16 3.44 13.91
C THR A 21 12.92 4.80 13.28
N THR A 22 12.98 4.86 11.96
CA THR A 22 13.02 6.12 11.20
C THR A 22 12.03 6.13 10.04
N GLY A 23 11.58 4.97 9.57
CA GLY A 23 10.73 4.86 8.37
C GLY A 23 9.26 5.25 8.55
N ASN A 24 8.81 5.69 9.74
CA ASN A 24 7.41 6.06 10.02
C ASN A 24 6.38 5.07 9.44
N ILE A 25 6.70 3.77 9.46
CA ILE A 25 5.95 2.70 8.79
C ILE A 25 4.48 2.65 9.23
N GLU A 26 4.16 3.15 10.43
CA GLU A 26 2.79 3.26 10.91
C GLU A 26 1.91 4.24 10.11
N TYR A 27 2.50 5.22 9.41
CA TYR A 27 1.75 6.12 8.53
C TYR A 27 1.67 5.56 7.11
N PHE A 28 2.70 4.84 6.68
CA PHE A 28 2.68 4.12 5.42
C PHE A 28 1.59 3.05 5.39
N LEU A 29 1.39 2.30 6.49
CA LEU A 29 0.36 1.26 6.58
C LEU A 29 -1.03 1.81 6.96
N LEU A 30 -1.12 3.10 7.30
CA LEU A 30 -2.34 3.70 7.83
C LEU A 30 -3.52 3.67 6.86
N PRO A 31 -3.37 3.92 5.54
CA PRO A 31 -4.51 3.93 4.62
C PRO A 31 -5.27 2.62 4.64
N ASP A 32 -4.57 1.48 4.70
CA ASP A 32 -5.21 0.17 4.78
C ASP A 32 -5.73 -0.15 6.19
N ALA A 33 -5.02 0.25 7.25
CA ALA A 33 -5.45 0.01 8.63
C ALA A 33 -6.71 0.80 9.02
N ILE A 34 -6.75 2.10 8.67
CA ILE A 34 -7.83 3.02 9.06
C ILE A 34 -9.17 2.68 8.38
N ARG A 35 -9.14 1.86 7.32
CA ARG A 35 -10.34 1.31 6.67
C ARG A 35 -11.24 0.51 7.59
N PHE A 36 -10.69 -0.06 8.66
CA PHE A 36 -11.52 -0.68 9.68
C PHE A 36 -12.58 0.31 10.24
N TYR A 37 -12.21 1.59 10.34
CA TYR A 37 -13.06 2.66 10.82
C TYR A 37 -13.81 3.42 9.72
N SER A 38 -13.12 3.81 8.64
CA SER A 38 -13.75 4.53 7.51
C SER A 38 -14.67 3.64 6.68
N LYS A 39 -14.51 2.31 6.80
CA LYS A 39 -15.21 1.23 6.10
C LYS A 39 -14.86 1.16 4.62
N ASP A 40 -15.22 2.19 3.86
CA ASP A 40 -15.07 2.21 2.41
C ASP A 40 -13.65 2.68 2.03
N ARG A 41 -13.01 1.96 1.08
CA ARG A 41 -11.61 2.23 0.66
C ARG A 41 -11.49 3.65 0.14
N LYS A 42 -12.51 4.13 -0.58
CA LYS A 42 -12.54 5.46 -1.23
C LYS A 42 -12.23 6.64 -0.32
N TYR A 43 -12.55 6.57 0.97
CA TYR A 43 -12.23 7.66 1.91
C TYR A 43 -10.74 7.71 2.23
N SER A 44 -10.17 6.56 2.61
CA SER A 44 -8.74 6.42 2.93
C SER A 44 -7.83 6.51 1.69
N HIS A 45 -8.31 6.05 0.54
CA HIS A 45 -7.51 5.96 -0.68
C HIS A 45 -7.89 7.01 -1.72
N PHE A 46 -8.74 7.98 -1.35
CA PHE A 46 -9.15 9.11 -2.19
C PHE A 46 -9.70 8.69 -3.55
N GLU A 47 -10.43 7.58 -3.61
CA GLU A 47 -10.93 7.07 -4.88
C GLU A 47 -12.03 7.98 -5.44
N ASN A 48 -11.98 8.25 -6.74
CA ASN A 48 -13.02 9.02 -7.43
C ASN A 48 -14.31 8.22 -7.56
N ASP A 49 -15.45 8.91 -7.59
CA ASP A 49 -16.70 8.32 -8.05
C ASP A 49 -16.70 8.16 -9.58
N GLN A 50 -17.26 7.06 -10.05
CA GLN A 50 -17.46 6.74 -11.46
C GLN A 50 -18.55 7.56 -12.16
N TYR A 51 -19.51 8.17 -11.44
CA TYR A 51 -20.69 8.77 -12.08
C TYR A 51 -20.55 10.25 -12.40
N THR A 52 -19.68 10.99 -11.69
CA THR A 52 -19.38 12.39 -12.01
C THR A 52 -17.99 12.77 -11.50
N ASP A 53 -17.28 13.63 -12.23
CA ASP A 53 -16.04 14.30 -11.76
C ASP A 53 -16.24 15.18 -10.50
N LEU A 54 -17.49 15.30 -10.02
CA LEU A 54 -17.88 16.13 -8.89
C LEU A 54 -17.82 15.38 -7.56
N HIS A 55 -18.04 14.06 -7.56
CA HIS A 55 -18.10 13.22 -6.37
C HIS A 55 -16.69 12.80 -5.94
N ARG A 56 -16.25 13.35 -4.80
CA ARG A 56 -14.89 13.19 -4.27
C ARG A 56 -14.95 12.69 -2.84
N PHE A 57 -14.24 11.61 -2.57
CA PHE A 57 -14.11 11.03 -1.24
C PHE A 57 -12.68 11.24 -0.75
N GLY A 58 -12.54 11.55 0.52
CA GLY A 58 -11.24 11.72 1.12
C GLY A 58 -11.34 11.79 2.62
N MET A 59 -10.20 11.93 3.26
CA MET A 59 -10.14 12.26 4.67
C MET A 59 -8.93 13.14 4.98
N ILE A 60 -9.01 13.83 6.10
CA ILE A 60 -7.82 14.39 6.72
C ILE A 60 -7.26 13.32 7.64
N TYR A 61 -6.04 12.87 7.38
CA TYR A 61 -5.37 11.88 8.19
C TYR A 61 -5.04 12.44 9.58
N PRO A 62 -5.13 11.62 10.62
CA PRO A 62 -4.85 12.04 11.99
C PRO A 62 -3.35 12.09 12.30
N ASN A 63 -2.96 12.98 13.20
CA ASN A 63 -1.58 13.08 13.71
C ASN A 63 -1.30 12.22 14.95
N ASP A 64 -2.34 11.83 15.71
CA ASP A 64 -2.25 10.95 16.88
C ASP A 64 -3.05 9.68 16.57
N LEU A 65 -2.34 8.56 16.37
CA LEU A 65 -2.96 7.30 15.96
C LEU A 65 -3.54 6.53 17.15
N LYS A 66 -2.96 6.68 18.34
CA LYS A 66 -3.22 5.78 19.48
C LYS A 66 -4.61 5.95 20.07
N LYS A 67 -5.19 7.14 19.90
CA LYS A 67 -6.50 7.50 20.43
C LYS A 67 -7.60 7.47 19.39
N LEU A 68 -7.31 7.01 18.17
CA LEU A 68 -8.30 7.01 17.10
C LEU A 68 -9.51 6.17 17.47
N THR A 69 -10.66 6.74 17.16
CA THR A 69 -11.96 6.08 17.28
C THR A 69 -12.66 6.05 15.93
N SER A 70 -13.58 5.10 15.76
CA SER A 70 -14.40 5.04 14.55
C SER A 70 -15.19 6.32 14.30
N ASP A 71 -15.71 6.96 15.36
CA ASP A 71 -16.53 8.16 15.24
C ASP A 71 -15.70 9.36 14.76
N GLU A 72 -14.48 9.52 15.25
CA GLU A 72 -13.56 10.57 14.80
C GLU A 72 -13.17 10.38 13.34
N VAL A 73 -12.83 9.15 12.95
CA VAL A 73 -12.47 8.84 11.56
C VAL A 73 -13.64 9.11 10.63
N VAL A 74 -14.84 8.63 10.96
CA VAL A 74 -16.04 8.86 10.14
C VAL A 74 -16.39 10.35 10.06
N THR A 75 -16.18 11.12 11.12
CA THR A 75 -16.38 12.58 11.10
C THR A 75 -15.38 13.28 10.18
N ASN A 76 -14.15 12.75 10.07
CA ASN A 76 -13.11 13.28 9.19
C ASN A 76 -13.21 12.74 7.75
N CYS A 77 -14.08 11.75 7.50
CA CYS A 77 -14.40 11.31 6.14
C CYS A 77 -15.21 12.41 5.45
N LEU A 78 -14.65 12.94 4.38
CA LEU A 78 -15.29 13.91 3.52
C LEU A 78 -16.00 13.15 2.40
N ASP A 79 -17.32 13.30 2.36
CA ASP A 79 -18.13 13.10 1.16
C ASP A 79 -18.52 14.50 0.67
N VAL A 80 -17.87 14.94 -0.40
CA VAL A 80 -18.07 16.31 -0.91
C VAL A 80 -19.44 16.47 -1.59
N THR A 81 -20.32 15.46 -1.59
CA THR A 81 -21.35 15.40 -2.63
C THR A 81 -22.70 14.71 -2.35
N GLY A 82 -23.01 14.32 -1.12
CA GLY A 82 -24.41 14.08 -0.75
C GLY A 82 -25.10 12.90 -1.47
N GLY A 83 -24.72 11.68 -1.12
CA GLY A 83 -25.70 10.61 -0.84
C GLY A 83 -26.34 9.86 -2.00
N THR A 84 -25.68 9.65 -3.13
CA THR A 84 -26.14 8.65 -4.13
C THR A 84 -25.70 7.23 -3.73
N GLU A 85 -26.61 6.25 -3.83
CA GLU A 85 -26.27 4.82 -3.69
C GLU A 85 -25.32 4.43 -4.83
N GLN A 86 -24.10 4.04 -4.47
CA GLN A 86 -23.08 3.61 -5.42
C GLN A 86 -23.07 2.09 -5.58
N VAL A 87 -22.81 1.66 -6.82
CA VAL A 87 -22.56 0.27 -7.18
C VAL A 87 -21.10 -0.04 -6.87
N THR A 88 -20.86 -0.86 -5.85
CA THR A 88 -19.53 -1.37 -5.52
C THR A 88 -19.04 -2.35 -6.59
N CYS A 89 -17.79 -2.25 -7.02
CA CYS A 89 -17.17 -3.24 -7.90
C CYS A 89 -15.96 -3.93 -7.23
N SER A 90 -15.46 -5.00 -7.85
CA SER A 90 -14.43 -5.86 -7.25
C SER A 90 -12.99 -5.31 -7.40
N ILE A 91 -12.81 -4.18 -8.10
CA ILE A 91 -11.55 -3.44 -8.27
C ILE A 91 -11.73 -2.01 -7.74
N GLY A 92 -10.70 -1.41 -7.16
CA GLY A 92 -10.78 -0.01 -6.69
C GLY A 92 -10.94 0.98 -7.84
N GLU A 93 -11.46 2.17 -7.56
CA GLU A 93 -11.49 3.29 -8.52
C GLU A 93 -10.16 4.06 -8.52
N THR A 94 -10.02 5.02 -9.45
CA THR A 94 -8.79 5.81 -9.56
C THR A 94 -8.58 6.70 -8.34
N THR A 95 -7.42 6.57 -7.68
CA THR A 95 -6.95 7.45 -6.60
C THR A 95 -6.79 8.90 -7.08
N ASN A 96 -7.40 9.83 -6.35
CA ASN A 96 -7.28 11.27 -6.56
C ASN A 96 -6.17 11.85 -5.69
N ILE A 97 -4.94 11.76 -6.19
CA ILE A 97 -3.77 12.23 -5.43
C ILE A 97 -3.83 13.73 -5.15
N ASP A 98 -4.32 14.54 -6.10
CA ASP A 98 -4.45 15.99 -5.92
C ASP A 98 -5.37 16.36 -4.75
N LEU A 99 -6.45 15.60 -4.55
CA LEU A 99 -7.34 15.75 -3.40
C LEU A 99 -6.63 15.40 -2.09
N PHE A 100 -5.86 14.31 -2.09
CA PHE A 100 -5.03 13.97 -0.94
C PHE A 100 -4.05 15.10 -0.60
N GLU A 101 -3.31 15.62 -1.59
CA GLU A 101 -2.36 16.71 -1.39
C GLU A 101 -3.04 17.96 -0.85
N MET A 102 -4.16 18.36 -1.45
CA MET A 102 -4.93 19.54 -1.02
C MET A 102 -5.39 19.43 0.45
N LEU A 103 -5.81 18.25 0.89
CA LEU A 103 -6.35 18.04 2.23
C LEU A 103 -5.27 17.82 3.29
N ASN A 104 -4.17 17.16 2.93
CA ASN A 104 -3.23 16.62 3.91
C ASN A 104 -1.87 17.32 3.95
N ARG A 105 -1.44 18.00 2.88
CA ARG A 105 -0.09 18.60 2.78
C ARG A 105 0.28 19.53 3.94
N PHE A 106 -0.70 20.23 4.51
CA PHE A 106 -0.50 21.16 5.63
C PHE A 106 -1.23 20.75 6.91
N SER A 107 -1.88 19.58 6.90
CA SER A 107 -2.71 19.10 8.02
C SER A 107 -2.01 18.03 8.86
N ILE A 108 -1.01 17.37 8.29
CA ILE A 108 -0.18 16.36 8.95
C ILE A 108 1.30 16.72 8.79
N ASP A 109 2.13 16.19 9.68
CA ASP A 109 3.59 16.33 9.60
C ASP A 109 4.14 15.81 8.27
N GLU A 110 5.17 16.45 7.74
CA GLU A 110 5.70 16.18 6.40
C GLU A 110 6.19 14.75 6.22
N ALA A 111 6.89 14.19 7.22
CA ALA A 111 7.36 12.81 7.15
C ALA A 111 6.18 11.83 7.06
N LYS A 112 5.12 12.07 7.83
CA LYS A 112 3.89 11.26 7.82
C LYS A 112 3.13 11.39 6.51
N TYR A 113 3.07 12.60 5.97
CA TYR A 113 2.46 12.90 4.68
C TYR A 113 3.13 12.12 3.56
N ASN A 114 4.47 12.13 3.53
CA ASN A 114 5.24 11.41 2.53
C ASN A 114 5.00 9.90 2.60
N GLU A 115 4.96 9.30 3.79
CA GLU A 115 4.65 7.87 3.93
C GLU A 115 3.25 7.50 3.43
N ILE A 116 2.23 8.29 3.76
CA ILE A 116 0.87 8.05 3.24
C ILE A 116 0.85 8.21 1.71
N LYS A 117 1.54 9.24 1.19
CA LYS A 117 1.63 9.49 -0.25
C LYS A 117 2.26 8.31 -0.96
N LEU A 118 3.36 7.79 -0.43
CA LEU A 118 4.07 6.62 -0.95
C LEU A 118 3.14 5.41 -1.04
N HIS A 119 2.40 5.11 0.04
CA HIS A 119 1.42 4.03 0.02
C HIS A 119 0.38 4.20 -1.11
N LEU A 120 -0.18 5.39 -1.25
CA LEU A 120 -1.15 5.69 -2.31
C LEU A 120 -0.53 5.53 -3.71
N GLN A 121 0.74 5.89 -3.89
CA GLN A 121 1.46 5.70 -5.14
C GLN A 121 1.70 4.22 -5.45
N GLU A 122 2.07 3.41 -4.46
CA GLU A 122 2.20 1.95 -4.65
C GLU A 122 0.87 1.35 -5.11
N ASP A 123 -0.22 1.71 -4.44
CA ASP A 123 -1.55 1.25 -4.77
C ASP A 123 -1.96 1.68 -6.20
N MET A 124 -1.65 2.91 -6.60
CA MET A 124 -1.87 3.40 -7.97
C MET A 124 -1.08 2.60 -9.01
N MET A 125 0.16 2.23 -8.71
CA MET A 125 0.98 1.40 -9.60
C MET A 125 0.38 0.00 -9.74
N PHE A 126 -0.07 -0.60 -8.63
CA PHE A 126 -0.72 -1.91 -8.65
C PHE A 126 -2.06 -1.87 -9.40
N ASP A 127 -2.86 -0.83 -9.17
CA ASP A 127 -4.11 -0.57 -9.87
C ASP A 127 -3.90 -0.39 -11.39
N THR A 128 -2.77 0.21 -11.78
CA THR A 128 -2.37 0.36 -13.19
C THR A 128 -2.01 -0.99 -13.80
N LEU A 129 -1.15 -1.76 -13.13
CA LEU A 129 -0.78 -3.11 -13.54
C LEU A 129 -2.03 -4.00 -13.74
N LEU A 130 -2.99 -3.97 -12.81
CA LEU A 130 -4.24 -4.73 -12.96
C LEU A 130 -5.04 -4.31 -14.20
N ARG A 131 -5.15 -3.01 -14.48
CA ARG A 131 -5.88 -2.48 -15.63
C ARG A 131 -5.15 -2.71 -16.95
N GLU A 132 -3.84 -2.90 -16.91
CA GLU A 132 -3.07 -3.35 -18.08
C GLU A 132 -3.34 -4.81 -18.37
N GLU A 133 -3.42 -5.67 -17.34
CA GLU A 133 -3.68 -7.12 -17.48
C GLU A 133 -5.14 -7.48 -17.74
N LEU A 134 -6.08 -6.59 -17.42
CA LEU A 134 -7.52 -6.86 -17.44
C LEU A 134 -8.33 -5.77 -18.15
N ASP A 135 -9.21 -6.17 -19.06
CA ASP A 135 -10.33 -5.35 -19.52
C ASP A 135 -11.37 -5.22 -18.39
N CYS A 136 -11.43 -4.02 -17.83
CA CYS A 136 -12.33 -3.62 -16.77
C CYS A 136 -13.55 -2.82 -17.27
N SER A 137 -13.81 -2.78 -18.58
CA SER A 137 -14.90 -1.98 -19.18
C SER A 137 -16.30 -2.35 -18.67
N LYS A 138 -16.46 -3.59 -18.17
CA LYS A 138 -17.71 -4.12 -17.61
C LYS A 138 -17.65 -4.43 -16.10
N LYS A 139 -16.73 -3.81 -15.38
CA LYS A 139 -16.52 -4.07 -13.93
C LYS A 139 -17.78 -3.90 -13.06
N PHE A 140 -18.72 -3.03 -13.44
CA PHE A 140 -19.99 -2.83 -12.73
C PHE A 140 -21.03 -3.91 -13.01
N GLU A 141 -20.84 -4.69 -14.07
CA GLU A 141 -21.62 -5.89 -14.37
C GLU A 141 -21.00 -7.14 -13.71
N ASP A 142 -19.94 -6.96 -12.91
CA ASP A 142 -19.10 -8.03 -12.34
C ASP A 142 -18.49 -8.93 -13.44
N VAL A 143 -18.09 -8.32 -14.57
CA VAL A 143 -17.49 -9.00 -15.71
C VAL A 143 -16.14 -8.37 -16.03
N PHE A 144 -15.11 -9.20 -16.05
CA PHE A 144 -13.72 -8.86 -16.36
C PHE A 144 -13.20 -9.80 -17.44
N TYR A 145 -12.32 -9.32 -18.31
CA TYR A 145 -11.62 -10.19 -19.27
C TYR A 145 -10.11 -10.01 -19.12
N SER A 146 -9.36 -11.10 -19.05
CA SER A 146 -7.91 -11.03 -19.17
C SER A 146 -7.46 -10.74 -20.60
N LYS A 147 -6.20 -10.33 -20.79
CA LYS A 147 -5.58 -10.14 -22.12
C LYS A 147 -5.75 -11.33 -23.07
N ASN A 148 -5.73 -12.56 -22.53
CA ASN A 148 -5.93 -13.78 -23.31
C ASN A 148 -7.41 -14.12 -23.59
N GLY A 149 -8.34 -13.25 -23.19
CA GLY A 149 -9.78 -13.34 -23.48
C GLY A 149 -10.58 -14.19 -22.50
N LYS A 150 -9.98 -14.66 -21.39
CA LYS A 150 -10.71 -15.42 -20.37
C LYS A 150 -11.59 -14.47 -19.54
N GLN A 151 -12.87 -14.78 -19.50
CA GLN A 151 -13.83 -14.06 -18.67
C GLN A 151 -13.70 -14.48 -17.20
N MET A 152 -13.84 -13.53 -16.30
CA MET A 152 -13.86 -13.71 -14.86
C MET A 152 -14.97 -12.87 -14.22
N ASN A 153 -15.52 -13.34 -13.12
CA ASN A 153 -16.35 -12.53 -12.22
C ASN A 153 -15.51 -11.92 -11.07
N GLY A 154 -16.14 -11.19 -10.17
CA GLY A 154 -15.45 -10.54 -9.06
C GLY A 154 -14.78 -11.47 -8.04
N VAL A 155 -15.32 -12.69 -7.86
CA VAL A 155 -14.69 -13.70 -7.00
C VAL A 155 -13.40 -14.20 -7.65
N GLU A 156 -13.47 -14.56 -8.92
CA GLU A 156 -12.34 -15.04 -9.71
C GLU A 156 -11.27 -13.96 -9.86
N LEU A 157 -11.66 -12.70 -10.04
CA LEU A 157 -10.76 -11.55 -10.02
C LEU A 157 -10.00 -11.44 -8.70
N ARG A 158 -10.68 -11.56 -7.56
CA ARG A 158 -10.01 -11.49 -6.24
C ARG A 158 -9.00 -12.63 -6.05
N ASP A 159 -9.31 -13.82 -6.57
CA ASP A 159 -8.38 -14.94 -6.55
C ASP A 159 -7.17 -14.71 -7.47
N PHE A 160 -7.36 -14.13 -8.65
CA PHE A 160 -6.28 -13.71 -9.55
C PHE A 160 -5.39 -12.62 -8.93
N VAL A 161 -6.00 -11.58 -8.35
CA VAL A 161 -5.28 -10.51 -7.62
C VAL A 161 -4.47 -11.09 -6.46
N ARG A 162 -5.02 -12.07 -5.73
CA ARG A 162 -4.27 -12.78 -4.67
C ARG A 162 -3.08 -13.54 -5.23
N ASP A 163 -3.20 -14.18 -6.39
CA ASP A 163 -2.10 -14.89 -7.01
C ASP A 163 -0.96 -13.95 -7.45
N MET A 164 -1.30 -12.76 -7.98
CA MET A 164 -0.31 -11.71 -8.25
C MET A 164 0.40 -11.25 -6.97
N ASP A 165 -0.38 -10.96 -5.91
CA ASP A 165 0.14 -10.52 -4.61
C ASP A 165 1.07 -11.57 -3.98
N LEU A 166 0.72 -12.86 -4.08
CA LEU A 166 1.55 -13.98 -3.63
C LEU A 166 2.90 -14.02 -4.35
N TYR A 167 2.92 -13.86 -5.67
CA TYR A 167 4.16 -13.88 -6.44
C TYR A 167 5.06 -12.68 -6.07
N ILE A 168 4.49 -11.47 -6.02
CA ILE A 168 5.23 -10.25 -5.65
C ILE A 168 5.79 -10.36 -4.23
N SER A 169 4.95 -10.71 -3.26
CA SER A 169 5.37 -10.91 -1.87
C SER A 169 6.47 -11.98 -1.75
N ALA A 170 6.37 -13.09 -2.48
CA ALA A 170 7.38 -14.14 -2.43
C ALA A 170 8.73 -13.68 -2.99
N LYS A 171 8.74 -12.87 -4.06
CA LYS A 171 9.95 -12.25 -4.61
C LYS A 171 10.64 -11.36 -3.58
N TYR A 172 9.89 -10.48 -2.91
CA TYR A 172 10.47 -9.63 -1.87
C TYR A 172 11.00 -10.44 -0.68
N ILE A 173 10.26 -11.46 -0.23
CA ILE A 173 10.75 -12.33 0.86
C ILE A 173 12.08 -12.99 0.48
N SER A 174 12.17 -13.57 -0.72
CA SER A 174 13.39 -14.21 -1.21
C SER A 174 14.57 -13.22 -1.25
N GLN A 175 14.33 -11.99 -1.70
CA GLN A 175 15.33 -10.91 -1.69
C GLN A 175 15.76 -10.55 -0.26
N ILE A 176 14.82 -10.24 0.63
CA ILE A 176 15.08 -9.80 2.01
C ILE A 176 15.82 -10.89 2.80
N GLN A 177 15.40 -12.14 2.69
CA GLN A 177 16.07 -13.25 3.39
C GLN A 177 17.52 -13.40 2.94
N LYS A 178 17.79 -13.20 1.64
CA LYS A 178 19.15 -13.26 1.07
C LYS A 178 20.02 -12.07 1.48
N GLU A 179 19.47 -10.86 1.51
CA GLU A 179 20.21 -9.62 1.70
C GLU A 179 20.37 -9.24 3.17
N GLN A 180 19.32 -9.48 3.98
CA GLN A 180 19.24 -9.04 5.37
C GLN A 180 19.39 -10.21 6.37
N ASN A 181 19.38 -11.46 5.90
CA ASN A 181 19.46 -12.66 6.75
C ASN A 181 18.44 -12.63 7.90
N LEU A 182 17.19 -12.31 7.55
CA LEU A 182 16.08 -12.08 8.47
C LEU A 182 15.00 -13.16 8.31
N ASP A 183 14.39 -13.59 9.42
CA ASP A 183 13.10 -14.29 9.37
C ASP A 183 11.98 -13.27 9.20
N VAL A 184 11.55 -13.07 7.95
CA VAL A 184 10.54 -12.07 7.58
C VAL A 184 9.20 -12.36 8.26
N LYS A 185 8.82 -13.64 8.41
CA LYS A 185 7.57 -14.02 9.05
C LYS A 185 7.60 -13.65 10.53
N GLU A 186 8.67 -14.02 11.24
CA GLU A 186 8.82 -13.65 12.66
C GLU A 186 8.79 -12.13 12.81
N TRP A 187 9.56 -11.40 12.00
CA TRP A 187 9.61 -9.94 12.08
C TRP A 187 8.23 -9.29 11.88
N VAL A 188 7.45 -9.73 10.88
CA VAL A 188 6.12 -9.16 10.62
C VAL A 188 5.15 -9.51 11.75
N GLN A 189 5.11 -10.78 12.18
CA GLN A 189 4.14 -11.26 13.16
C GLN A 189 4.44 -10.81 14.59
N LYS A 190 5.69 -10.45 14.89
CA LYS A 190 6.14 -10.10 16.24
C LYS A 190 6.66 -8.67 16.32
N ASP A 191 7.75 -8.35 15.65
CA ASP A 191 8.45 -7.07 15.84
C ASP A 191 7.61 -5.90 15.33
N LEU A 192 7.08 -5.98 14.11
CA LEU A 192 6.16 -4.97 13.56
C LEU A 192 4.85 -4.91 14.37
N PHE A 193 4.34 -6.06 14.82
CA PHE A 193 3.11 -6.11 15.61
C PHE A 193 3.29 -5.37 16.95
N GLU A 194 4.39 -5.64 17.65
CA GLU A 194 4.72 -4.99 18.92
C GLU A 194 4.94 -3.48 18.73
N TYR A 195 5.61 -3.08 17.63
CA TYR A 195 5.77 -1.69 17.25
C TYR A 195 4.41 -0.99 17.07
N LEU A 196 3.57 -1.51 16.17
CA LEU A 196 2.26 -0.92 15.85
C LEU A 196 1.29 -0.97 17.04
N ARG A 197 1.39 -1.98 17.91
CA ARG A 197 0.59 -2.08 19.14
C ARG A 197 0.78 -0.88 20.07
N ASN A 198 1.95 -0.23 20.02
CA ASN A 198 2.20 0.96 20.83
C ASN A 198 1.59 2.23 20.24
N LEU A 199 1.22 2.20 18.95
CA LEU A 199 0.82 3.35 18.14
C LEU A 199 -0.64 3.31 17.70
N TYR A 200 -1.20 2.13 17.44
CA TYR A 200 -2.57 1.93 16.96
C TYR A 200 -3.54 1.55 18.08
N PRO A 201 -4.84 1.87 17.93
CA PRO A 201 -5.89 1.24 18.71
C PRO A 201 -5.91 -0.28 18.45
N MET A 202 -6.13 -1.07 19.49
CA MET A 202 -5.97 -2.53 19.43
C MET A 202 -6.99 -3.21 18.50
N ASP A 203 -8.19 -2.68 18.38
CA ASP A 203 -9.23 -3.15 17.46
C ASP A 203 -8.85 -2.91 15.99
N MET A 204 -8.34 -1.70 15.67
CA MET A 204 -7.80 -1.40 14.34
C MET A 204 -6.63 -2.33 14.00
N LEU A 205 -5.66 -2.46 14.91
CA LEU A 205 -4.51 -3.33 14.73
C LEU A 205 -4.90 -4.80 14.54
N ALA A 206 -5.80 -5.32 15.38
CA ALA A 206 -6.24 -6.70 15.31
C ALA A 206 -6.94 -7.01 13.96
N ASN A 207 -7.66 -6.03 13.40
CA ASN A 207 -8.25 -6.17 12.08
C ASN A 207 -7.20 -6.26 10.97
N SER A 208 -6.19 -5.38 10.98
CA SER A 208 -5.08 -5.41 10.00
C SER A 208 -4.28 -6.72 10.09
N TYR A 209 -4.06 -7.23 11.30
CA TYR A 209 -3.23 -8.42 11.51
C TYR A 209 -3.92 -9.75 11.29
N LYS A 210 -5.25 -9.80 11.18
CA LYS A 210 -5.98 -11.06 10.98
C LYS A 210 -5.45 -11.87 9.78
N PHE A 211 -5.03 -11.18 8.73
CA PHE A 211 -4.46 -11.80 7.53
C PHE A 211 -2.96 -12.07 7.68
N LEU A 212 -2.21 -11.15 8.29
CA LEU A 212 -0.78 -11.30 8.56
C LEU A 212 -0.46 -12.41 9.57
N SER A 213 -1.43 -12.84 10.38
CA SER A 213 -1.29 -13.98 11.31
C SER A 213 -1.76 -15.32 10.72
N ASN A 214 -2.07 -15.40 9.42
CA ASN A 214 -2.58 -16.63 8.81
C ASN A 214 -1.44 -17.59 8.45
N GLU A 215 -1.27 -18.65 9.24
CA GLU A 215 -0.22 -19.64 9.05
C GLU A 215 -0.27 -20.36 7.69
N ILE A 216 -1.47 -20.69 7.20
CA ILE A 216 -1.62 -21.36 5.90
C ILE A 216 -1.14 -20.45 4.75
N TYR A 217 -1.42 -19.16 4.87
CA TYR A 217 -0.97 -18.17 3.90
C TYR A 217 0.56 -18.04 3.91
N TRP A 218 1.17 -17.95 5.09
CA TRP A 218 2.63 -17.89 5.22
C TRP A 218 3.32 -19.16 4.75
N ASP A 219 2.81 -20.34 5.08
CA ASP A 219 3.40 -21.60 4.63
C ASP A 219 3.41 -21.69 3.10
N LYS A 220 2.33 -21.23 2.45
CA LYS A 220 2.26 -21.13 1.00
C LYS A 220 3.27 -20.13 0.45
N LEU A 221 3.30 -18.93 1.03
CA LEU A 221 4.16 -17.84 0.58
C LEU A 221 5.66 -18.19 0.69
N LEU A 222 6.07 -18.81 1.80
CA LEU A 222 7.45 -19.25 2.02
C LEU A 222 7.84 -20.38 1.05
N ARG A 223 6.95 -21.35 0.77
CA ARG A 223 7.23 -22.36 -0.26
C ARG A 223 7.45 -21.73 -1.64
N ILE A 224 6.65 -20.74 -2.01
CA ILE A 224 6.83 -20.02 -3.28
C ILE A 224 8.17 -19.28 -3.26
N SER A 225 8.48 -18.55 -2.19
CA SER A 225 9.74 -17.80 -2.02
C SER A 225 10.98 -18.70 -2.16
N ASP A 226 10.99 -19.84 -1.48
CA ASP A 226 12.09 -20.80 -1.48
C ASP A 226 12.36 -21.39 -2.88
N ASN A 227 11.32 -21.45 -3.72
CA ASN A 227 11.36 -22.06 -5.05
C ASN A 227 11.10 -21.05 -6.17
N ILE A 228 11.23 -19.75 -5.90
CA ILE A 228 10.79 -18.68 -6.81
C ILE A 228 11.51 -18.69 -8.18
N HIS A 229 12.67 -19.34 -8.26
CA HIS A 229 13.46 -19.51 -9.48
C HIS A 229 13.08 -20.76 -10.30
N GLU A 230 12.20 -21.62 -9.78
CA GLU A 230 11.76 -22.85 -10.40
C GLU A 230 10.25 -22.78 -10.68
N LEU A 231 9.86 -22.11 -11.77
CA LEU A 231 8.45 -21.86 -12.11
C LEU A 231 7.59 -23.13 -12.14
N ASP A 232 8.13 -24.21 -12.72
CA ASP A 232 7.46 -25.53 -12.77
C ASP A 232 7.17 -26.09 -11.35
N THR A 233 7.97 -25.72 -10.36
CA THR A 233 7.82 -26.14 -8.96
C THR A 233 6.69 -25.37 -8.28
N ILE A 234 6.52 -24.09 -8.60
CA ILE A 234 5.55 -23.21 -7.92
C ILE A 234 4.21 -23.09 -8.64
N GLU A 235 4.09 -23.56 -9.89
CA GLU A 235 2.85 -23.49 -10.68
C GLU A 235 1.62 -23.97 -9.91
N SER A 236 1.75 -25.10 -9.20
CA SER A 236 0.66 -25.70 -8.42
C SER A 236 0.17 -24.86 -7.24
N GLU A 237 0.92 -23.83 -6.85
CA GLU A 237 0.53 -22.90 -5.80
C GLU A 237 -0.38 -21.80 -6.35
N PHE A 238 -0.50 -21.59 -7.66
CA PHE A 238 -1.33 -20.52 -8.22
C PHE A 238 -2.62 -21.07 -8.83
N THR A 239 -3.73 -20.39 -8.58
CA THR A 239 -5.04 -20.72 -9.14
C THR A 239 -5.13 -20.31 -10.60
N TYR A 240 -4.50 -19.19 -10.95
CA TYR A 240 -4.52 -18.55 -12.26
C TYR A 240 -3.11 -18.44 -12.86
N PHE A 241 -2.23 -19.42 -12.61
CA PHE A 241 -0.83 -19.41 -13.05
C PHE A 241 -0.67 -19.03 -14.53
N GLU A 242 -1.43 -19.69 -15.43
CA GLU A 242 -1.39 -19.48 -16.88
C GLU A 242 -1.78 -18.06 -17.31
N MET A 243 -2.36 -17.26 -16.41
CA MET A 243 -2.75 -15.88 -16.66
C MET A 243 -1.78 -14.85 -16.07
N LEU A 244 -0.82 -15.29 -15.24
CA LEU A 244 0.17 -14.39 -14.65
C LEU A 244 1.23 -14.06 -15.70
N ASP A 245 1.31 -12.78 -16.07
CA ASP A 245 2.45 -12.27 -16.82
C ASP A 245 3.61 -11.97 -15.84
N MET A 246 4.43 -13.00 -15.58
CA MET A 246 5.56 -12.88 -14.66
C MET A 246 6.57 -11.80 -15.09
N GLY A 247 6.65 -11.50 -16.39
CA GLY A 247 7.48 -10.42 -16.89
C GLY A 247 6.94 -9.04 -16.50
N SER A 248 5.63 -8.82 -16.63
CA SER A 248 4.97 -7.62 -16.12
C SER A 248 5.12 -7.49 -14.59
N LEU A 249 4.97 -8.60 -13.85
CA LEU A 249 5.14 -8.60 -12.39
C LEU A 249 6.58 -8.26 -11.97
N ASP A 250 7.58 -8.83 -12.65
CA ASP A 250 8.98 -8.51 -12.39
C ASP A 250 9.32 -7.05 -12.76
N SER A 251 8.74 -6.53 -13.85
CA SER A 251 8.87 -5.10 -14.19
C SER A 251 8.26 -4.21 -13.11
N PHE A 252 7.05 -4.54 -12.66
CA PHE A 252 6.36 -3.82 -11.59
C PHE A 252 7.21 -3.76 -10.31
N ILE A 253 7.82 -4.89 -9.90
CA ILE A 253 8.71 -4.93 -8.72
C ILE A 253 9.88 -3.95 -8.89
N ASN A 254 10.51 -3.94 -10.06
CA ASN A 254 11.63 -3.04 -10.33
C ASN A 254 11.20 -1.56 -10.33
N ASP A 255 10.10 -1.25 -11.00
CA ASP A 255 9.56 0.11 -11.06
C ASP A 255 9.16 0.61 -9.66
N LEU A 256 8.60 -0.29 -8.84
CA LEU A 256 8.25 0.00 -7.46
C LEU A 256 9.48 0.28 -6.60
N SER A 257 10.53 -0.54 -6.71
CA SER A 257 11.80 -0.29 -6.01
C SER A 257 12.42 1.05 -6.37
N ILE A 258 12.43 1.42 -7.67
CA ILE A 258 12.94 2.73 -8.13
C ILE A 258 12.13 3.87 -7.52
N MET A 259 10.80 3.75 -7.49
CA MET A 259 9.93 4.77 -6.93
C MET A 259 10.21 5.02 -5.43
N LEU A 260 10.44 3.95 -4.67
CA LEU A 260 10.77 4.03 -3.25
C LEU A 260 12.18 4.57 -2.98
N GLU A 261 13.15 4.24 -3.82
CA GLU A 261 14.53 4.76 -3.71
C GLU A 261 14.60 6.26 -4.02
N ASP A 262 13.89 6.72 -5.06
CA ASP A 262 13.86 8.13 -5.49
C ASP A 262 13.30 9.08 -4.40
N THR A 263 12.47 8.57 -3.49
CA THR A 263 11.98 9.35 -2.34
C THR A 263 13.01 9.49 -1.23
N ASN A 264 13.86 8.48 -1.00
CA ASN A 264 14.91 8.52 0.02
C ASN A 264 16.05 9.50 -0.35
N GLU A 265 16.31 9.73 -1.65
CA GLU A 265 17.37 10.65 -2.08
C GLU A 265 16.99 12.14 -1.93
N LYS A 266 15.69 12.48 -1.96
CA LYS A 266 15.25 13.89 -1.83
C LYS A 266 15.43 14.44 -0.41
N ASP A 267 15.43 13.59 0.60
CA ASP A 267 15.69 14.00 2.00
C ASP A 267 17.18 14.29 2.28
N CYS A 268 18.09 13.90 1.38
CA CYS A 268 19.52 14.14 1.55
C CYS A 268 20.00 15.54 1.08
N TYR A 269 19.16 16.32 0.40
CA TYR A 269 19.56 17.60 -0.21
C TYR A 269 19.06 18.87 0.49
N GLU A 270 18.27 18.78 1.57
CA GLU A 270 17.79 19.98 2.30
C GLU A 270 18.57 20.34 3.58
N THR A 271 19.70 19.68 3.85
CA THR A 271 20.62 20.09 4.93
C THR A 271 22.01 20.45 4.42
N SER A 272 22.12 21.48 3.59
CA SER A 272 23.34 22.29 3.55
C SER A 272 23.07 23.71 3.06
N ASP A 273 23.49 24.67 3.89
CA ASP A 273 23.70 26.09 3.64
C ASP A 273 22.50 27.06 3.73
N THR A 274 22.01 27.22 4.95
CA THR A 274 21.78 28.58 5.48
C THR A 274 22.48 28.75 6.82
N SER A 275 23.77 29.12 6.78
CA SER A 275 24.44 29.72 7.94
C SER A 275 24.96 31.11 7.59
N ASN A 276 24.28 32.09 8.16
CA ASN A 276 24.77 33.38 8.67
C ASN A 276 25.25 34.42 7.65
N GLU A 277 24.28 35.18 7.12
CA GLU A 277 24.43 36.64 7.07
C GLU A 277 24.28 37.19 8.48
N ASN A 278 25.35 37.81 8.99
CA ASN A 278 25.40 38.98 9.89
C ASN A 278 26.62 38.88 10.81
N GLU A 279 27.70 39.57 10.44
CA GLU A 279 28.50 40.26 11.45
C GLU A 279 28.88 41.64 10.92
N GLU A 280 28.71 42.57 11.83
CA GLU A 280 28.78 44.02 11.72
C GLU A 280 30.19 44.49 11.33
N ASP A 281 30.30 45.53 10.50
CA ASP A 281 31.33 46.53 10.76
C ASP A 281 30.94 47.90 10.17
N LEU A 282 30.41 48.75 11.04
CA LEU A 282 30.17 50.17 10.82
C LEU A 282 30.88 50.94 11.94
N THR A 283 32.19 51.16 11.78
CA THR A 283 33.00 52.25 12.35
C THR A 283 34.35 52.21 11.60
N LEU A 284 34.91 53.24 10.98
CA LEU A 284 34.91 54.70 11.14
C LEU A 284 35.24 55.35 9.78
#